data_AF-A0A257CFE3-F1
#
_entry.id   AF-A0A257CFE3-F1
#
_cell.length_a   1.000
_cell.length_b   1.000
_cell.length_c   1.000
_cell.angle_alpha   90.00
_cell.angle_beta   90.00
_cell.angle_gamma   90.00
#
_symmetry.space_group_name_H-M   'P 1'
#
loop_
_entity.id
_entity.type
_entity.pdbx_description
1 polymer ?
#
loop_
_entity_poly.entity_id
_entity_poly.type
_entity_poly.pdbx_seq_one_letter_code
_entity_poly.pdbx_strand_id
1 'polypeptide(L)'
;MAADPMSFLSFFLSPPEHQVAPYRDAAMAELRAVRVQISVARLALDAEKAEVLDQSETVAHVDRRIEALYLTQIVRTPAGEYFLLKTTGERPFVKHLTQAMARHLLGSRYRPPEA
;
A
#
# COMPACT_ATOMS: atom_id res chain seq x y z
N MET A 1 -8.96 52.54 10.64
CA MET A 1 -8.99 51.12 11.02
C MET A 1 -9.77 50.38 9.96
N ALA A 2 -9.06 49.81 8.99
CA ALA A 2 -9.65 49.01 7.92
C ALA A 2 -8.83 47.71 7.83
N ALA A 3 -9.55 46.60 7.77
CA ALA A 3 -9.04 45.24 7.86
C ALA A 3 -8.16 44.85 6.67
N ASP A 4 -7.13 44.05 6.95
CA ASP A 4 -6.42 43.29 5.94
C ASP A 4 -6.23 41.84 6.44
N PRO A 5 -7.09 40.89 6.07
CA PRO A 5 -6.90 39.48 6.38
C PRO A 5 -6.07 38.83 5.27
N MET A 6 -4.78 39.13 5.24
CA MET A 6 -3.84 38.46 4.34
C MET A 6 -3.73 36.97 4.71
N SER A 7 -4.29 36.14 3.83
CA SER A 7 -3.83 34.80 3.46
C SER A 7 -3.61 33.79 4.59
N PHE A 8 -4.73 33.30 5.14
CA PHE A 8 -4.81 32.00 5.82
C PHE A 8 -5.02 30.85 4.82
N LEU A 9 -4.28 30.88 3.70
CA LEU A 9 -4.19 29.77 2.76
C LEU A 9 -2.75 29.27 2.83
N SER A 10 -2.48 28.48 3.88
CA SER A 10 -1.45 27.45 3.83
C SER A 10 -1.86 26.44 2.76
N PHE A 11 -1.56 26.88 1.54
CA PHE A 11 -1.41 26.17 0.30
C PHE A 11 -0.88 24.76 0.63
N PHE A 12 -1.75 23.76 0.62
CA PHE A 12 -1.37 22.35 0.57
C PHE A 12 -0.66 22.14 -0.77
N LEU A 13 0.61 22.54 -0.85
CA LEU A 13 1.54 22.08 -1.86
C LEU A 13 1.82 20.61 -1.55
N SER A 14 0.88 19.75 -1.91
CA SER A 14 1.24 18.39 -2.31
C SER A 14 2.36 18.56 -3.34
N PRO A 15 3.55 17.99 -3.12
CA PRO A 15 4.63 18.13 -4.08
C PRO A 15 4.14 17.61 -5.44
N PRO A 16 4.62 18.20 -6.55
CA PRO A 16 4.21 17.78 -7.88
C PRO A 16 4.44 16.27 -8.01
N GLU A 17 3.42 15.54 -8.47
CA GLU A 17 3.37 14.07 -8.53
C GLU A 17 4.63 13.43 -9.14
N HIS A 18 5.30 14.17 -10.03
CA HIS A 18 6.59 13.82 -10.63
C HIS A 18 7.73 13.54 -9.64
N GLN A 19 7.73 14.15 -8.45
CA GLN A 19 8.76 13.89 -7.43
C GLN A 19 8.51 12.60 -6.64
N VAL A 20 7.28 12.08 -6.65
CA VAL A 20 6.86 10.88 -5.91
C VAL A 20 7.08 9.61 -6.73
N ALA A 21 6.99 9.71 -8.06
CA ALA A 21 7.14 8.60 -9.00
C ALA A 21 8.32 7.64 -8.70
N PRO A 22 9.57 8.11 -8.52
CA PRO A 22 10.68 7.20 -8.26
C PRO A 22 10.54 6.43 -6.93
N TYR A 23 9.97 7.06 -5.90
CA TYR A 23 9.72 6.40 -4.61
C TYR A 23 8.60 5.37 -4.70
N ARG A 24 7.55 5.67 -5.49
CA ARG A 24 6.46 4.75 -5.76
C ARG A 24 6.96 3.52 -6.50
N ASP A 25 7.73 3.71 -7.58
CA ASP A 25 8.25 2.61 -8.39
C ASP A 25 9.16 1.69 -7.56
N ALA A 26 10.01 2.27 -6.72
CA ALA A 26 10.84 1.52 -5.77
C ALA A 26 9.99 0.71 -4.77
N ALA A 27 9.00 1.34 -4.15
CA ALA A 27 8.10 0.68 -3.20
C ALA A 27 7.27 -0.44 -3.86
N MET A 28 6.81 -0.23 -5.09
CA MET A 28 6.10 -1.25 -5.88
C MET A 28 7.01 -2.41 -6.23
N ALA A 29 8.27 -2.16 -6.62
CA ALA A 29 9.25 -3.21 -6.89
C ALA A 29 9.54 -4.04 -5.63
N GLU A 30 9.69 -3.38 -4.48
CA GLU A 30 9.89 -4.03 -3.18
C GLU A 30 8.73 -4.98 -2.84
N LEU A 31 7.49 -4.51 -2.94
CA LEU A 31 6.31 -5.35 -2.66
C LEU A 31 6.14 -6.47 -3.70
N ARG A 32 6.39 -6.22 -4.98
CA ARG A 32 6.34 -7.26 -6.03
C ARG A 32 7.38 -8.37 -5.82
N ALA A 33 8.51 -8.07 -5.18
CA ALA A 33 9.53 -9.07 -4.88
C ALA A 33 9.17 -9.98 -3.69
N VAL A 34 8.09 -9.70 -2.95
CA VAL A 34 7.68 -10.50 -1.79
C VAL A 34 7.31 -11.92 -2.21
N ARG A 35 7.96 -12.89 -1.56
CA ARG A 35 7.65 -14.32 -1.66
C ARG A 35 7.53 -14.91 -0.26
N VAL A 36 6.44 -15.62 0.01
CA VAL A 36 6.25 -16.39 1.25
C VAL A 36 6.16 -17.86 0.88
N GLN A 37 7.14 -18.64 1.31
CA GLN A 37 7.14 -20.10 1.18
C GLN A 37 6.77 -20.71 2.52
N ILE A 38 5.69 -21.48 2.53
CA ILE A 38 5.22 -22.23 3.70
C ILE A 38 4.79 -23.62 3.25
N SER A 39 4.84 -24.60 4.15
CA SER A 39 4.48 -26.00 3.88
C SER A 39 3.04 -26.17 3.39
N VAL A 40 2.15 -25.27 3.78
CA VAL A 40 0.75 -25.25 3.34
C VAL A 40 0.65 -24.45 2.05
N ALA A 41 0.63 -25.12 0.90
CA ALA A 41 0.70 -24.50 -0.43
C ALA A 41 -0.32 -23.37 -0.66
N ARG A 42 -1.55 -23.49 -0.12
CA ARG A 42 -2.57 -22.42 -0.23
C ARG A 42 -2.18 -21.10 0.45
N LEU A 43 -1.33 -21.16 1.48
CA LEU A 43 -0.84 -19.99 2.21
C LEU A 43 0.50 -19.46 1.66
N ALA A 44 0.99 -20.02 0.55
CA ALA A 44 2.14 -19.45 -0.14
C ALA A 44 1.74 -18.16 -0.85
N LEU A 45 2.66 -17.19 -0.87
CA LEU A 45 2.49 -15.92 -1.57
C LEU A 45 3.58 -15.75 -2.61
N ASP A 46 3.14 -15.48 -3.84
CA ASP A 46 3.95 -14.91 -4.91
C ASP A 46 3.32 -13.56 -5.26
N ALA A 47 3.86 -12.47 -4.70
CA ALA A 47 3.26 -11.14 -4.81
C ALA A 47 3.27 -10.59 -6.24
N GLU A 48 4.15 -11.08 -7.12
CA GLU A 48 4.17 -10.70 -8.54
C GLU A 48 2.97 -11.30 -9.29
N LYS A 49 2.51 -12.48 -8.87
CA LYS A 49 1.37 -13.19 -9.46
C LYS A 49 0.06 -12.91 -8.73
N ALA A 50 0.10 -12.20 -7.61
CA ALA A 50 -1.08 -11.88 -6.83
C ALA A 50 -1.83 -10.69 -7.45
N GLU A 51 -3.16 -10.72 -7.35
CA GLU A 51 -4.00 -9.60 -7.76
C GLU A 51 -4.01 -8.53 -6.66
N VAL A 52 -3.73 -7.27 -7.00
CA VAL A 52 -3.85 -6.15 -6.07
C VAL A 52 -5.30 -5.68 -6.05
N LEU A 53 -5.94 -5.72 -4.89
CA LEU A 53 -7.35 -5.36 -4.72
C LEU A 53 -7.56 -4.01 -4.02
N ASP A 54 -6.56 -3.60 -3.24
CA ASP A 54 -6.53 -2.30 -2.57
C ASP A 54 -5.10 -1.82 -2.47
N GLN A 55 -4.91 -0.51 -2.62
CA GLN A 55 -3.61 0.14 -2.52
C GLN A 55 -3.78 1.50 -1.85
N SER A 56 -2.90 1.79 -0.89
CA SER A 56 -2.79 3.10 -0.28
C SER A 56 -1.33 3.50 -0.15
N GLU A 57 -1.09 4.80 -0.28
CA GLU A 57 0.24 5.41 -0.25
C GLU A 57 0.30 6.40 0.91
N THR A 58 1.43 6.42 1.61
CA THR A 58 1.73 7.41 2.65
C THR A 58 3.11 7.98 2.37
N VAL A 59 3.17 9.29 2.10
CA VAL A 59 4.42 9.99 1.82
C VAL A 59 4.90 10.68 3.09
N ALA A 60 6.13 10.39 3.50
CA ALA A 60 6.79 11.07 4.61
C ALA A 60 7.61 12.25 4.09
N HIS A 61 7.43 13.41 4.73
CA HIS A 61 8.10 14.66 4.37
C HIS A 61 8.95 15.17 5.53
N VAL A 62 10.17 15.62 5.21
CA VAL A 62 11.05 16.36 6.12
C VAL A 62 11.55 17.61 5.40
N ASP A 63 11.41 18.77 6.02
CA ASP A 63 11.80 20.07 5.45
C ASP A 63 11.31 20.29 4.00
N ARG A 64 10.05 19.92 3.73
CA ARG A 64 9.39 20.00 2.40
C ARG A 64 10.03 19.11 1.32
N ARG A 65 10.90 18.17 1.69
CA ARG A 65 11.43 17.12 0.81
C ARG A 65 10.75 15.79 1.12
N ILE A 66 10.58 14.97 0.09
CA ILE A 66 10.12 13.58 0.28
C ILE A 66 11.28 12.80 0.88
N GLU A 67 11.07 12.21 2.05
CA GLU A 67 12.06 11.37 2.72
C GLU A 67 11.78 9.89 2.43
N ALA A 68 10.52 9.48 2.51
CA ALA A 68 10.12 8.10 2.28
C ALA A 68 8.70 8.01 1.70
N LEU A 69 8.42 6.87 1.06
CA LEU A 69 7.07 6.49 0.67
C LEU A 69 6.78 5.09 1.22
N TYR A 70 5.70 5.00 1.99
CA TYR A 70 5.16 3.75 2.48
C TYR A 70 3.97 3.33 1.62
N LEU A 71 4.09 2.18 0.99
CA LEU A 71 3.05 1.58 0.16
C LEU A 71 2.41 0.45 0.95
N THR A 72 1.08 0.46 1.06
CA THR A 72 0.31 -0.65 1.64
C THR A 72 -0.61 -1.22 0.58
N GLN A 73 -0.59 -2.54 0.40
CA GLN A 73 -1.42 -3.26 -0.56
C GLN A 73 -2.17 -4.39 0.13
N ILE A 74 -3.41 -4.61 -0.28
CA ILE A 74 -4.12 -5.87 -0.03
C ILE A 74 -4.13 -6.65 -1.34
N VAL A 75 -3.55 -7.85 -1.30
CA VAL A 75 -3.43 -8.73 -2.46
C VAL A 75 -4.19 -10.03 -2.26
N ARG A 76 -4.66 -10.62 -3.36
CA ARG A 76 -5.31 -11.93 -3.41
C ARG A 76 -4.46 -12.88 -4.27
N THR A 77 -4.14 -14.02 -3.70
CA THR A 77 -3.44 -15.09 -4.41
C THR A 77 -4.37 -15.83 -5.38
N PRO A 78 -3.85 -16.58 -6.38
CA PRO A 78 -4.68 -17.45 -7.21
C PRO A 78 -5.49 -18.49 -6.42
N ALA A 79 -5.00 -18.91 -5.26
CA ALA A 79 -5.71 -19.82 -4.35
C ALA A 79 -6.85 -19.14 -3.56
N GLY A 80 -7.07 -17.83 -3.74
CA GLY A 80 -8.11 -17.07 -3.04
C GLY A 80 -7.75 -16.63 -1.62
N GLU A 81 -6.50 -16.81 -1.20
CA GLU A 81 -5.99 -16.30 0.08
C GLU A 81 -5.57 -14.84 -0.01
N TYR A 82 -5.71 -14.13 1.10
CA TYR A 82 -5.51 -12.68 1.20
C TYR A 82 -4.28 -12.31 2.04
N PHE A 83 -3.53 -11.31 1.59
CA PHE A 83 -2.37 -10.80 2.31
C PHE A 83 -2.35 -9.27 2.31
N LEU A 84 -1.97 -8.70 3.45
CA LEU A 84 -1.59 -7.30 3.57
C LEU A 84 -0.07 -7.20 3.46
N LEU A 85 0.38 -6.38 2.52
CA LEU A 85 1.78 -6.06 2.27
C LEU A 85 2.00 -4.59 2.57
N LYS A 86 3.10 -4.26 3.25
CA LYS A 86 3.45 -2.88 3.54
C LYS A 86 4.96 -2.67 3.50
N THR A 87 5.44 -1.65 2.80
CA THR A 87 6.86 -1.27 2.88
C THR A 87 7.15 -0.66 4.25
N THR A 88 8.34 -0.92 4.81
CA THR A 88 8.72 -0.45 6.15
C THR A 88 10.09 0.25 6.20
N GLY A 89 10.82 0.30 5.07
CA GLY A 89 12.18 0.86 5.00
C GLY A 89 13.30 -0.17 5.16
N GLU A 90 13.02 -1.34 5.75
CA GLU A 90 13.98 -2.45 5.85
C GLU A 90 13.52 -3.69 5.08
N ARG A 91 12.41 -4.29 5.53
CA ARG A 91 11.79 -5.45 4.90
C ARG A 91 10.28 -5.25 4.83
N PRO A 92 9.63 -5.66 3.73
CA PRO A 92 8.18 -5.62 3.67
C PRO A 92 7.54 -6.33 4.86
N PHE A 93 6.60 -5.63 5.50
CA PHE A 93 5.68 -6.25 6.42
C PHE A 93 4.69 -7.09 5.62
N VAL A 94 4.53 -8.35 6.01
CA VAL A 94 3.62 -9.30 5.36
C VAL A 94 2.72 -9.89 6.43
N LYS A 95 1.41 -9.82 6.20
CA LYS A 95 0.41 -10.40 7.10
C LYS A 95 -0.66 -11.13 6.31
N HIS A 96 -0.84 -12.41 6.59
CA HIS A 96 -2.00 -13.15 6.10
C HIS A 96 -3.28 -12.60 6.74
N LEU A 97 -4.31 -12.42 5.92
CA LEU A 97 -5.62 -11.96 6.36
C LEU A 97 -6.60 -13.12 6.32
N THR A 98 -7.33 -13.32 7.42
CA THR A 98 -8.47 -14.23 7.41
C THR A 98 -9.54 -13.70 6.46
N GLN A 99 -10.36 -14.61 5.91
CA GLN A 99 -11.46 -14.23 5.02
C GLN A 99 -12.41 -13.21 5.65
N ALA A 100 -12.68 -13.33 6.95
CA ALA A 100 -13.49 -12.35 7.69
C ALA A 100 -12.85 -10.96 7.72
N MET A 101 -11.53 -10.89 7.96
CA MET A 101 -10.79 -9.62 7.95
C MET A 101 -10.72 -9.02 6.55
N ALA A 102 -10.42 -9.83 5.53
CA ALA A 102 -10.40 -9.39 4.14
C ALA A 102 -11.76 -8.83 3.70
N ARG A 103 -12.86 -9.51 4.06
CA ARG A 103 -14.22 -9.02 3.79
C ARG A 103 -14.51 -7.69 4.47
N HIS A 104 -14.08 -7.53 5.72
CA HIS A 104 -14.27 -6.29 6.47
C HIS A 104 -13.50 -5.12 5.84
N LEU A 105 -12.22 -5.33 5.47
CA LEU A 105 -11.36 -4.29 4.92
C LEU A 105 -11.72 -3.91 3.47
N LEU A 106 -12.05 -4.90 2.63
CA LEU A 106 -12.29 -4.68 1.20
C LEU A 106 -13.73 -4.30 0.86
N GLY A 107 -14.70 -4.62 1.74
CA GLY A 107 -16.11 -4.34 1.52
C GLY A 107 -16.61 -4.91 0.18
N SER A 108 -17.02 -4.04 -0.74
CA SER A 108 -17.50 -4.44 -2.08
C SER A 108 -16.41 -5.01 -2.99
N ARG A 109 -15.13 -4.79 -2.70
CA ARG A 109 -13.99 -5.34 -3.47
C ARG A 109 -13.63 -6.78 -3.05
N TYR A 110 -14.21 -7.28 -1.96
CA TYR A 110 -13.98 -8.64 -1.49
C TYR A 110 -14.52 -9.67 -2.49
N ARG A 111 -13.76 -10.76 -2.70
CA ARG A 111 -14.16 -11.89 -3.54
C ARG A 111 -14.01 -13.19 -2.75
N PRO A 112 -15.06 -14.00 -2.60
CA PRO A 112 -14.94 -15.25 -1.87
C PRO A 112 -13.89 -16.19 -2.51
N PRO A 113 -13.30 -17.12 -1.73
CA PRO A 113 -12.53 -18.21 -2.30
C PRO A 113 -13.43 -19.05 -3.22
N GLU A 114 -12.88 -19.52 -4.33
CA GLU A 114 -13.59 -20.45 -5.22
C GLU A 114 -13.69 -21.81 -4.53
N ALA A 115 -14.87 -22.45 -4.63
CA ALA A 115 -15.20 -23.69 -3.95
C ALA A 115 -14.54 -24.92 -4.60
#